data_AF-A7SVZ2-F1
#
_entry.id   AF-A7SVZ2-F1
#
_cell.length_a   1.000
_cell.length_b   1.000
_cell.length_c   1.000
_cell.angle_alpha   90.00
_cell.angle_beta   90.00
_cell.angle_gamma   90.00
#
_symmetry.space_group_name_H-M   'P 1'
#
loop_
_entity.id
_entity.type
_entity.pdbx_description
1 polymer ?
#
loop_
_entity_poly.entity_id
_entity_poly.type
_entity_poly.pdbx_seq_one_letter_code
_entity_poly.pdbx_strand_id
1 'polypeptide(L)'
;MEWTDDHDNLLLREMAVSELFSYKKGSPDRGKVWVNIQETLNSIENPKFLLKDKRAVRDRWTLLQTKFNKRIRAEEMVSGIYCELSEKDRLIEELCEKEESQTANNNKKTEDKAAAEDVRKKAMQRMGGGKSDEASTLGGKKSRRSGGEVVEFLREKAKAEQESRTEQARQQSLQMELLRKQSEGQMQLTQALVLMLQKMSEK
;
A
#
# COMPACT_ATOMS: atom_id res chain seq x y z
N MET A 1 -31.49 -20.59 -16.88
CA MET A 1 -30.37 -21.20 -17.61
C MET A 1 -29.41 -21.81 -16.61
N GLU A 2 -28.82 -22.93 -16.96
CA GLU A 2 -27.77 -23.59 -16.18
C GLU A 2 -26.40 -23.11 -16.65
N TRP A 3 -25.50 -22.88 -15.70
CA TRP A 3 -24.12 -22.49 -15.99
C TRP A 3 -23.28 -23.73 -16.27
N THR A 4 -22.68 -23.79 -17.45
CA THR A 4 -21.67 -24.81 -17.82
C THR A 4 -20.27 -24.23 -17.73
N ASP A 5 -19.25 -25.09 -17.90
CA ASP A 5 -17.85 -24.64 -17.95
C ASP A 5 -17.59 -23.64 -19.09
N ASP A 6 -18.24 -23.79 -20.25
CA ASP A 6 -18.13 -22.83 -21.34
C ASP A 6 -18.66 -21.45 -20.95
N HIS A 7 -19.77 -21.41 -20.21
CA HIS A 7 -20.32 -20.15 -19.69
C HIS A 7 -19.35 -19.51 -18.69
N ASP A 8 -18.74 -20.31 -17.82
CA ASP A 8 -17.76 -19.81 -16.85
C ASP A 8 -16.52 -19.25 -17.55
N ASN A 9 -15.98 -19.97 -18.54
CA ASN A 9 -14.82 -19.52 -19.31
C ASN A 9 -15.11 -18.18 -20.01
N LEU A 10 -16.27 -18.05 -20.66
CA LEU A 10 -16.66 -16.80 -21.31
C LEU A 10 -16.86 -15.66 -20.32
N LEU A 11 -17.50 -15.93 -19.18
CA LEU A 11 -17.65 -14.96 -18.10
C LEU A 11 -16.29 -14.44 -17.62
N LEU A 12 -15.36 -15.35 -17.32
CA LEU A 12 -14.03 -15.00 -16.80
C LEU A 12 -13.22 -14.21 -17.82
N ARG A 13 -13.24 -14.63 -19.09
CA ARG A 13 -12.58 -13.90 -20.19
C ARG A 13 -13.17 -12.51 -20.36
N GLU A 14 -14.49 -12.39 -20.37
CA GLU A 14 -15.17 -11.10 -20.51
C GLU A 14 -14.85 -10.17 -19.33
N MET A 15 -14.83 -10.68 -18.10
CA MET A 15 -14.40 -9.91 -16.92
C MET A 15 -12.96 -9.40 -17.02
N ALA A 16 -12.06 -10.22 -17.60
CA ALA A 16 -10.67 -9.83 -17.82
C ALA A 16 -10.55 -8.75 -18.90
N VAL A 17 -11.23 -8.91 -20.04
CA VAL A 17 -11.23 -7.95 -21.16
C VAL A 17 -11.88 -6.62 -20.77
N SER A 18 -12.99 -6.67 -20.04
CA SER A 18 -13.67 -5.48 -19.52
C SER A 18 -12.89 -4.77 -18.39
N GLU A 19 -11.73 -5.32 -17.99
CA GLU A 19 -10.88 -4.82 -16.90
C GLU A 19 -11.66 -4.50 -15.63
N LEU A 20 -12.65 -5.33 -15.29
CA LEU A 20 -13.63 -5.03 -14.25
C LEU A 20 -13.02 -4.55 -12.92
N PHE A 21 -11.88 -5.14 -12.55
CA PHE A 21 -11.21 -4.85 -11.29
C PHE A 21 -10.30 -3.63 -11.33
N SER A 22 -9.99 -3.06 -12.50
CA SER A 22 -9.25 -1.79 -12.59
C SER A 22 -10.03 -0.61 -11.98
N TYR A 23 -11.35 -0.74 -11.89
CA TYR A 23 -12.26 0.22 -11.29
C TYR A 23 -12.40 0.03 -9.79
N LYS A 24 -12.46 1.15 -9.05
CA LYS A 24 -12.62 1.15 -7.59
C LYS A 24 -13.87 0.39 -7.16
N LYS A 25 -13.73 -0.43 -6.11
CA LYS A 25 -14.85 -1.16 -5.49
C LYS A 25 -15.95 -0.19 -5.05
N GLY A 26 -17.19 -0.49 -5.42
CA GLY A 26 -18.35 0.35 -5.12
C GLY A 26 -18.51 1.60 -6.00
N SER A 27 -17.61 1.84 -6.96
CA SER A 27 -17.76 2.97 -7.88
C SER A 27 -18.95 2.76 -8.84
N PRO A 28 -19.61 3.86 -9.27
CA PRO A 28 -20.64 3.79 -10.30
C PRO A 28 -20.13 3.18 -11.61
N ASP A 29 -18.88 3.47 -12.00
CA ASP A 29 -18.29 2.97 -13.23
C ASP A 29 -18.07 1.46 -13.19
N ARG A 30 -17.55 0.91 -12.08
CA ARG A 30 -17.53 -0.55 -11.89
C ARG A 30 -18.94 -1.13 -11.96
N GLY A 31 -19.93 -0.40 -11.43
CA GLY A 31 -21.34 -0.74 -11.53
C GLY A 31 -21.89 -0.79 -12.97
N LYS A 32 -21.37 0.03 -13.88
CA LYS A 32 -21.69 0.02 -15.33
C LYS A 32 -20.98 -1.13 -16.04
N VAL A 33 -19.71 -1.39 -15.73
CA VAL A 33 -18.97 -2.52 -16.32
C VAL A 33 -19.68 -3.83 -16.06
N TRP A 34 -20.20 -4.05 -14.85
CA TRP A 34 -21.04 -5.21 -14.55
C TRP A 34 -22.31 -5.33 -15.41
N VAL A 35 -22.92 -4.20 -15.82
CA VAL A 35 -24.06 -4.20 -16.75
C VAL A 35 -23.57 -4.57 -18.16
N ASN A 36 -22.51 -3.93 -18.62
CA ASN A 36 -21.94 -4.18 -19.95
C ASN A 36 -21.54 -5.66 -20.11
N ILE A 37 -20.87 -6.26 -19.11
CA ILE A 37 -20.53 -7.69 -19.12
C ILE A 37 -21.81 -8.54 -19.29
N GLN A 38 -22.87 -8.23 -18.55
CA GLN A 38 -24.13 -8.95 -18.66
C GLN A 38 -24.78 -8.81 -20.05
N GLU A 39 -24.73 -7.61 -20.64
CA GLU A 39 -25.25 -7.36 -21.99
C GLU A 39 -24.43 -8.09 -23.05
N THR A 40 -23.10 -8.00 -22.97
CA THR A 40 -22.17 -8.71 -23.87
C THR A 40 -22.38 -10.22 -23.81
N LEU A 41 -22.45 -10.80 -22.61
CA LEU A 41 -22.69 -12.23 -22.46
C LEU A 41 -24.04 -12.65 -23.07
N ASN A 42 -25.10 -11.88 -22.85
CA ASN A 42 -26.41 -12.15 -23.47
C ASN A 42 -26.42 -12.02 -25.00
N SER A 43 -25.45 -11.34 -25.61
CA SER A 43 -25.30 -11.25 -27.07
C SER A 43 -24.64 -12.49 -27.69
N ILE A 44 -24.04 -13.36 -26.88
CA ILE A 44 -23.40 -14.59 -27.35
C ILE A 44 -24.46 -15.63 -27.70
N GLU A 45 -24.38 -16.18 -28.90
CA GLU A 45 -25.33 -17.18 -29.39
C GLU A 45 -25.09 -18.57 -28.77
N ASN A 46 -23.82 -18.97 -28.63
CA ASN A 46 -23.42 -20.29 -28.15
C ASN A 46 -22.16 -20.22 -27.26
N PRO A 47 -22.25 -20.66 -25.99
CA PRO A 47 -23.47 -20.92 -25.26
C PRO A 47 -24.33 -19.65 -25.14
N LYS A 48 -25.65 -19.82 -25.29
CA LYS A 48 -26.60 -18.72 -25.09
C LYS A 48 -26.50 -18.25 -23.63
N PHE A 49 -26.76 -16.98 -23.34
CA PHE A 49 -26.94 -16.50 -21.97
C PHE A 49 -28.37 -15.98 -21.77
N LEU A 50 -28.93 -16.22 -20.58
CA LEU A 50 -30.27 -15.74 -20.18
C LEU A 50 -30.19 -14.99 -18.84
N LEU A 51 -29.27 -14.01 -18.78
CA LEU A 51 -29.01 -13.22 -17.58
C LEU A 51 -30.02 -12.07 -17.51
N LYS A 52 -30.83 -12.02 -16.45
CA LYS A 52 -31.85 -10.97 -16.26
C LYS A 52 -31.27 -9.65 -15.78
N ASP A 53 -30.21 -9.71 -14.98
CA ASP A 53 -29.54 -8.55 -14.42
C ASP A 53 -28.05 -8.83 -14.18
N LYS A 54 -27.29 -7.77 -13.90
CA LYS A 54 -25.88 -7.88 -13.50
C LYS A 54 -25.64 -8.61 -12.18
N ARG A 55 -26.68 -8.85 -11.38
CA ARG A 55 -26.54 -9.57 -10.11
C ARG A 55 -26.24 -11.04 -10.38
N ALA A 56 -26.88 -11.65 -11.37
CA ALA A 56 -26.57 -13.01 -11.79
C ALA A 56 -25.08 -13.23 -12.13
N VAL A 57 -24.45 -12.24 -12.78
CA VAL A 57 -23.01 -12.26 -13.10
C VAL A 57 -22.17 -12.22 -11.82
N ARG A 58 -22.47 -11.30 -10.90
CA ARG A 58 -21.76 -11.16 -9.61
C ARG A 58 -21.90 -12.39 -8.72
N ASP A 59 -23.10 -12.94 -8.64
CA ASP A 59 -23.39 -14.12 -7.84
C ASP A 59 -22.61 -15.32 -8.40
N ARG A 60 -22.53 -15.46 -9.74
CA ARG A 60 -21.72 -16.51 -10.37
C ARG A 60 -20.23 -16.33 -10.10
N TRP A 61 -19.70 -15.11 -10.24
CA TRP A 61 -18.30 -14.81 -9.91
C TRP A 61 -17.98 -15.18 -8.46
N THR A 62 -18.82 -14.77 -7.51
CA THR A 62 -18.65 -15.07 -6.07
C THR A 62 -18.63 -16.59 -5.83
N LEU A 63 -19.50 -17.34 -6.52
CA LEU A 63 -19.53 -18.79 -6.43
C LEU A 63 -18.25 -19.43 -6.97
N LEU A 64 -17.72 -18.95 -8.10
CA LEU A 64 -16.47 -19.44 -8.68
C LEU A 64 -15.28 -19.21 -7.76
N GLN A 65 -15.14 -18.00 -7.22
CA GLN A 65 -14.10 -17.69 -6.21
C GLN A 65 -14.19 -18.62 -5.00
N THR A 66 -15.41 -18.81 -4.47
CA THR A 66 -15.63 -19.64 -3.27
C THR A 66 -15.27 -21.11 -3.54
N LYS A 67 -15.67 -21.65 -4.69
CA LYS A 67 -15.35 -23.03 -5.09
C LYS A 67 -13.85 -23.22 -5.31
N PHE A 68 -13.20 -22.28 -6.01
CA PHE A 68 -11.78 -22.29 -6.25
C PHE A 68 -10.99 -22.32 -4.93
N ASN A 69 -11.22 -21.34 -4.05
CA ASN A 69 -10.55 -21.24 -2.75
C ASN A 69 -10.78 -22.47 -1.87
N LYS A 70 -11.98 -23.04 -1.89
CA LYS A 70 -12.29 -24.26 -1.14
C LYS A 70 -11.51 -25.46 -1.66
N ARG A 71 -11.40 -25.61 -2.99
CA ARG A 71 -10.64 -26.70 -3.60
C ARG A 71 -9.16 -26.58 -3.31
N ILE A 72 -8.55 -25.42 -3.55
CA ILE A 72 -7.11 -25.19 -3.29
C ILE A 72 -6.75 -25.50 -1.84
N ARG A 73 -7.51 -24.97 -0.86
CA ARG A 73 -7.26 -25.24 0.55
C ARG A 73 -7.40 -26.72 0.92
N ALA A 74 -8.36 -27.42 0.32
CA ALA A 74 -8.53 -28.85 0.57
C ALA A 74 -7.36 -29.67 0.01
N GLU A 75 -6.88 -29.34 -1.19
CA GLU A 75 -5.75 -30.02 -1.82
C GLU A 75 -4.43 -29.74 -1.09
N GLU A 76 -4.19 -28.50 -0.66
CA GLU A 76 -3.03 -28.13 0.17
C GLU A 76 -3.02 -28.89 1.49
N MET A 77 -4.18 -29.01 2.15
CA MET A 77 -4.31 -29.73 3.43
C MET A 77 -4.08 -31.24 3.29
N VAL A 78 -4.53 -31.84 2.18
CA VAL A 78 -4.48 -33.29 1.97
C VAL A 78 -3.15 -33.74 1.37
N SER A 79 -2.67 -33.03 0.35
CA SER A 79 -1.46 -33.42 -0.39
C SER A 79 -0.19 -32.85 0.22
N GLY A 80 -0.27 -31.74 0.97
CA GLY A 80 0.90 -30.99 1.44
C GLY A 80 1.81 -30.48 0.30
N ILE A 81 1.33 -30.57 -0.95
CA ILE A 81 2.05 -30.30 -2.20
C ILE A 81 1.12 -29.45 -3.08
N TYR A 82 1.72 -28.68 -3.99
CA TYR A 82 1.07 -27.77 -4.91
C TYR A 82 -0.06 -28.42 -5.74
N CYS A 83 -1.21 -27.74 -5.82
CA CYS A 83 -2.38 -28.11 -6.64
C CYS A 83 -2.16 -27.73 -8.11
N GLU A 84 -2.44 -28.64 -9.05
CA GLU A 84 -2.41 -28.31 -10.48
C GLU A 84 -3.57 -27.38 -10.87
N LEU A 85 -3.22 -26.16 -11.31
CA LEU A 85 -4.19 -25.16 -11.73
C LEU A 85 -4.56 -25.30 -13.21
N SER A 86 -5.84 -25.54 -13.51
CA SER A 86 -6.38 -25.47 -14.87
C SER A 86 -6.37 -24.04 -15.44
N GLU A 87 -6.56 -23.87 -16.75
CA GLU A 87 -6.63 -22.53 -17.36
C GLU A 87 -7.73 -21.67 -16.73
N LYS A 88 -8.90 -22.26 -16.47
CA LYS A 88 -10.02 -21.60 -15.80
C LYS A 88 -9.63 -21.13 -14.39
N ASP A 89 -8.84 -21.95 -13.70
CA ASP A 89 -8.37 -21.67 -12.34
C ASP A 89 -7.38 -20.52 -12.31
N ARG A 90 -6.44 -20.48 -13.27
CA ARG A 90 -5.51 -19.35 -13.43
C ARG A 90 -6.23 -18.04 -13.70
N LEU A 91 -7.28 -18.06 -14.52
CA LEU A 91 -8.11 -16.86 -14.74
C LEU A 91 -8.82 -16.40 -13.45
N ILE A 92 -9.33 -17.34 -12.65
CA ILE A 92 -9.95 -16.99 -11.36
C ILE A 92 -8.91 -16.37 -10.43
N GLU A 93 -7.73 -16.97 -10.33
CA GLU A 93 -6.61 -16.50 -9.51
C GLU A 93 -6.18 -15.07 -9.92
N GLU A 94 -5.87 -14.84 -11.20
CA GLU A 94 -5.46 -13.54 -11.73
C GLU A 94 -6.50 -12.45 -11.45
N LEU A 95 -7.79 -12.76 -11.65
CA LEU A 95 -8.88 -11.84 -11.38
C LEU A 95 -9.02 -11.54 -9.87
N CYS A 96 -8.78 -12.53 -9.00
CA CYS A 96 -8.75 -12.31 -7.55
C CYS A 96 -7.60 -11.39 -7.14
N GLU A 97 -6.38 -11.63 -7.65
CA GLU A 97 -5.21 -10.78 -7.39
C GLU A 97 -5.44 -9.33 -7.83
N LYS A 98 -6.05 -9.15 -9.02
CA LYS A 98 -6.46 -7.83 -9.52
C LYS A 98 -7.49 -7.16 -8.62
N GLU A 99 -8.44 -7.90 -8.09
CA GLU A 99 -9.42 -7.36 -7.14
C GLU A 99 -8.77 -6.91 -5.83
N GLU A 100 -7.88 -7.73 -5.27
CA GLU A 100 -7.20 -7.49 -3.99
C GLU A 100 -6.23 -6.31 -4.07
N SER A 101 -5.38 -6.26 -5.10
CA SER A 101 -4.43 -5.16 -5.32
C SER A 101 -5.13 -3.81 -5.45
N GLN A 102 -6.32 -3.78 -6.06
CA GLN A 102 -7.14 -2.58 -6.15
C GLN A 102 -7.78 -2.19 -4.82
N THR A 103 -8.22 -3.14 -4.00
CA THR A 103 -8.65 -2.81 -2.63
C THR A 103 -7.50 -2.31 -1.76
N ALA A 104 -6.32 -2.91 -1.82
CA ALA A 104 -5.14 -2.49 -1.06
C ALA A 104 -4.72 -1.06 -1.44
N ASN A 105 -4.66 -0.74 -2.74
CA ASN A 105 -4.35 0.61 -3.22
C ASN A 105 -5.38 1.64 -2.78
N ASN A 106 -6.67 1.28 -2.72
CA ASN A 106 -7.71 2.18 -2.24
C ASN A 106 -7.61 2.43 -0.73
N ASN A 107 -7.33 1.40 0.07
CA ASN A 107 -7.17 1.55 1.52
C ASN A 107 -6.00 2.47 1.87
N LYS A 108 -4.84 2.30 1.21
CA LYS A 108 -3.68 3.19 1.38
C LYS A 108 -4.02 4.65 1.06
N LYS A 109 -4.70 4.91 -0.06
CA LYS A 109 -5.15 6.26 -0.43
C LYS A 109 -6.12 6.87 0.59
N THR A 110 -6.98 6.06 1.20
CA THR A 110 -7.91 6.55 2.23
C THR A 110 -7.21 6.86 3.55
N GLU A 111 -6.23 6.07 3.95
CA GLU A 111 -5.41 6.31 5.13
C GLU A 111 -4.59 7.60 4.98
N ASP A 112 -3.93 7.79 3.84
CA ASP A 112 -3.18 9.01 3.53
C ASP A 112 -4.09 10.25 3.57
N LYS A 113 -5.29 10.15 3.02
CA LYS A 113 -6.28 11.25 3.06
C LYS A 113 -6.74 11.55 4.48
N ALA A 114 -7.02 10.53 5.29
CA ALA A 114 -7.43 10.70 6.68
C ALA A 114 -6.31 11.35 7.51
N ALA A 115 -5.07 10.94 7.31
CA ALA A 115 -3.90 11.54 7.94
C ALA A 115 -3.74 13.02 7.55
N ALA A 116 -3.90 13.35 6.27
CA ALA A 116 -3.85 14.73 5.79
C ALA A 116 -4.98 15.60 6.36
N GLU A 117 -6.20 15.06 6.46
CA GLU A 117 -7.33 15.74 7.09
C GLU A 117 -7.13 15.98 8.59
N ASP A 118 -6.54 15.01 9.31
CA ASP A 118 -6.19 15.16 10.73
C ASP A 118 -5.13 16.26 10.94
N VAL A 119 -4.08 16.29 10.11
CA VAL A 119 -3.08 17.38 10.12
C VAL A 119 -3.73 18.73 9.84
N ARG A 120 -4.61 18.82 8.83
CA ARG A 120 -5.35 20.05 8.51
C ARG A 120 -6.25 20.49 9.68
N LYS A 121 -6.95 19.56 10.32
CA LYS A 121 -7.82 19.84 11.47
C LYS A 121 -7.03 20.33 12.67
N LYS A 122 -5.91 19.66 13.00
CA LYS A 122 -4.99 20.10 14.06
C LYS A 122 -4.42 21.49 13.80
N ALA A 123 -4.04 21.79 12.55
CA ALA A 123 -3.57 23.13 12.16
C ALA A 123 -4.67 24.20 12.32
N MET A 124 -5.89 23.94 11.84
CA MET A 124 -7.01 24.88 11.99
C MET A 124 -7.41 25.12 13.45
N GLN A 125 -7.38 24.09 14.32
CA GLN A 125 -7.61 24.27 15.75
C GLN A 125 -6.52 25.15 16.39
N ARG A 126 -5.26 25.00 15.96
CA ARG A 126 -4.13 25.79 16.47
C ARG A 126 -4.17 27.25 16.03
N MET A 127 -4.70 27.53 14.83
CA MET A 127 -4.91 28.88 14.32
C MET A 127 -6.17 29.54 14.89
N GLY A 128 -7.26 28.77 15.09
CA GLY A 128 -8.50 29.26 15.69
C GLY A 128 -8.39 29.57 17.19
N GLY A 129 -7.38 29.03 17.88
CA GLY A 129 -7.04 29.39 19.26
C GLY A 129 -6.29 30.73 19.41
N GLY A 130 -6.03 31.43 18.30
CA GLY A 130 -5.20 32.63 18.26
C GLY A 130 -5.91 33.88 17.75
N LYS A 131 -7.10 34.23 18.27
CA LYS A 131 -7.57 35.62 18.57
C LYS A 131 -9.10 35.77 18.61
N SER A 132 -9.62 35.88 19.83
CA SER A 132 -10.70 36.77 20.33
C SER A 132 -10.79 36.45 21.83
N ASP A 133 -10.51 37.33 22.80
CA ASP A 133 -10.93 38.73 22.91
C ASP A 133 -9.91 39.57 23.70
N GLU A 134 -9.64 40.77 23.20
CA GLU A 134 -9.14 41.89 24.00
C GLU A 134 -10.34 42.79 24.33
N ALA A 135 -10.42 43.19 25.61
CA ALA A 135 -11.30 44.19 26.21
C ALA A 135 -12.76 43.79 26.52
N SER A 136 -13.03 43.39 27.77
CA SER A 136 -13.36 44.33 28.86
C SER A 136 -13.87 43.65 30.14
N THR A 137 -13.50 44.25 31.27
CA THR A 137 -14.16 44.23 32.59
C THR A 137 -14.14 42.97 33.49
N LEU A 138 -13.39 43.12 34.59
CA LEU A 138 -13.71 42.73 35.98
C LEU A 138 -14.13 41.27 36.24
N GLY A 139 -13.24 40.49 36.88
CA GLY A 139 -13.69 39.36 37.69
C GLY A 139 -12.70 38.22 37.85
N GLY A 140 -12.02 38.19 39.00
CA GLY A 140 -11.49 36.96 39.59
C GLY A 140 -10.08 36.53 39.15
N LYS A 141 -9.08 36.80 40.00
CA LYS A 141 -7.82 36.05 40.02
C LYS A 141 -8.13 34.57 40.33
N LYS A 142 -8.41 33.76 39.31
CA LYS A 142 -8.27 32.30 39.39
C LYS A 142 -6.79 31.99 39.25
N SER A 143 -6.16 31.74 40.40
CA SER A 143 -4.86 31.10 40.52
C SER A 143 -4.81 29.88 39.58
N ARG A 144 -4.10 30.01 38.45
CA ARG A 144 -3.82 28.89 37.56
C ARG A 144 -2.76 28.04 38.24
N ARG A 145 -3.20 26.95 38.86
CA ARG A 145 -2.34 25.88 39.38
C ARG A 145 -1.29 25.52 38.32
N SER A 146 -0.04 25.52 38.79
CA SER A 146 1.21 25.29 38.07
C SER A 146 1.10 24.29 36.91
N GLY A 147 1.40 24.75 35.69
CA GLY A 147 1.74 23.92 34.54
C GLY A 147 3.25 23.79 34.31
N GLY A 148 4.07 24.18 35.30
CA GLY A 148 5.52 24.21 35.18
C GLY A 148 6.11 22.83 34.87
N GLU A 149 5.61 21.80 35.54
CA GLU A 149 6.07 20.41 35.40
C GLU A 149 5.86 19.85 33.98
N VAL A 150 4.70 20.12 33.38
CA VAL A 150 4.42 19.69 31.98
C VAL A 150 5.29 20.47 30.99
N VAL A 151 5.55 21.75 31.25
CA VAL A 151 6.40 22.58 30.39
C VAL A 151 7.87 22.16 30.49
N GLU A 152 8.34 21.79 31.68
CA GLU A 152 9.69 21.25 31.88
C GLU A 152 9.85 19.91 31.17
N PHE A 153 8.89 18.99 31.31
CA PHE A 153 8.90 17.72 30.60
C PHE A 153 8.98 17.90 29.07
N LEU A 154 8.24 18.86 28.51
CA LEU A 154 8.29 19.15 27.08
C LEU A 154 9.64 19.73 26.64
N ARG A 155 10.28 20.58 27.47
CA ARG A 155 11.61 21.12 27.19
C ARG A 155 12.69 20.05 27.28
N GLU A 156 12.62 19.20 28.30
CA GLU A 156 13.56 18.09 28.49
C GLU A 156 13.47 17.09 27.35
N LYS A 157 12.25 16.72 26.93
CA LYS A 157 12.03 15.85 25.77
C LYS A 157 12.60 16.44 24.48
N ALA A 158 12.37 17.75 24.24
CA ALA A 158 12.92 18.42 23.06
C ALA A 158 14.46 18.46 23.06
N LYS A 159 15.07 18.63 24.25
CA LYS A 159 16.52 18.61 24.42
C LYS A 159 17.09 17.21 24.17
N ALA A 160 16.48 16.18 24.74
CA ALA A 160 16.89 14.79 24.54
C ALA A 160 16.78 14.35 23.08
N GLU A 161 15.72 14.76 22.37
CA GLU A 161 15.55 14.47 20.95
C GLU A 161 16.62 15.17 20.09
N GLN A 162 16.94 16.44 20.40
CA GLN A 162 17.98 17.18 19.72
C GLN A 162 19.38 16.57 19.97
N GLU A 163 19.68 16.20 21.20
CA GLU A 163 20.95 15.55 21.58
C GLU A 163 21.11 14.19 20.87
N SER A 164 20.05 13.37 20.82
CA SER A 164 20.05 12.10 20.09
C SER A 164 20.32 12.32 18.60
N ARG A 165 19.70 13.34 17.99
CA ARG A 165 19.90 13.67 16.59
C ARG A 165 21.32 14.13 16.29
N THR A 166 21.92 14.94 17.16
CA THR A 166 23.31 15.38 17.00
C THR A 166 24.30 14.24 17.21
N GLU A 167 24.04 13.34 18.15
CA GLU A 167 24.91 12.19 18.40
C GLU A 167 24.87 11.21 17.23
N GLN A 168 23.68 10.93 16.68
CA GLN A 168 23.56 10.13 15.45
C GLN A 168 24.31 10.75 14.28
N ALA A 169 24.18 12.06 14.07
CA ALA A 169 24.91 12.76 13.00
C ALA A 169 26.44 12.67 13.23
N ARG A 170 26.89 12.77 14.48
CA ARG A 170 28.30 12.62 14.84
C ARG A 170 28.82 11.21 14.56
N GLN A 171 28.05 10.19 14.93
CA GLN A 171 28.40 8.79 14.67
C GLN A 171 28.46 8.47 13.18
N GLN A 172 27.52 9.00 12.39
CA GLN A 172 27.55 8.88 10.92
C GLN A 172 28.77 9.56 10.32
N SER A 173 29.10 10.77 10.78
CA SER A 173 30.31 11.49 10.33
C SER A 173 31.58 10.71 10.65
N LEU A 174 31.66 10.09 11.84
CA LEU A 174 32.82 9.31 12.25
C LEU A 174 32.97 8.02 11.42
N GLN A 175 31.87 7.34 11.11
CA GLN A 175 31.87 6.18 10.20
C GLN A 175 32.35 6.55 8.80
N MET A 176 31.84 7.67 8.26
CA MET A 176 32.26 8.18 6.96
C MET A 176 33.76 8.53 6.94
N GLU A 177 34.28 9.14 8.00
CA GLU A 177 35.71 9.45 8.11
C GLU A 177 36.58 8.18 8.19
N LEU A 178 36.15 7.17 8.95
CA LEU A 178 36.86 5.89 9.05
C LEU A 178 36.91 5.17 7.69
N LEU A 179 35.78 5.13 6.98
CA LEU A 179 35.70 4.54 5.64
C LEU A 179 36.61 5.29 4.65
N ARG A 180 36.64 6.63 4.75
CA ARG A 180 37.52 7.46 3.93
C ARG A 180 38.99 7.16 4.20
N LYS A 181 39.42 7.06 5.46
CA LYS A 181 40.81 6.69 5.81
C LYS A 181 41.18 5.29 5.33
N GLN A 182 40.27 4.33 5.41
CA GLN A 182 40.49 2.99 4.87
C GLN A 182 40.68 3.03 3.35
N SER A 183 39.85 3.77 2.62
CA SER A 183 39.96 3.95 1.17
C SER A 183 41.27 4.65 0.78
N GLU A 184 41.66 5.71 1.49
CA GLU A 184 42.93 6.41 1.29
C GLU A 184 44.13 5.47 1.51
N GLY A 185 44.10 4.63 2.55
CA GLY A 185 45.14 3.62 2.79
C GLY A 185 45.21 2.55 1.69
N GLN A 186 44.08 2.07 1.20
CA GLN A 186 44.04 1.14 0.06
C GLN A 186 44.61 1.77 -1.22
N MET A 187 44.29 3.04 -1.49
CA MET A 187 44.85 3.77 -2.64
C MET A 187 46.37 3.92 -2.53
N GLN A 188 46.89 4.27 -1.35
CA GLN A 188 48.33 4.38 -1.12
C GLN A 188 49.05 3.05 -1.33
N LEU A 189 48.51 1.94 -0.80
CA LEU A 189 49.07 0.60 -1.00
C LEU A 189 49.07 0.22 -2.48
N THR A 190 47.97 0.48 -3.18
CA THR A 190 47.84 0.19 -4.61
C THR A 190 48.86 1.01 -5.42
N GLN A 191 49.00 2.30 -5.11
CA GLN A 191 49.96 3.17 -5.78
C GLN A 191 51.41 2.72 -5.53
N ALA A 192 51.76 2.32 -4.30
CA ALA A 192 53.09 1.80 -3.98
C ALA A 192 53.40 0.50 -4.75
N LEU A 193 52.42 -0.40 -4.88
CA LEU A 193 52.57 -1.65 -5.63
C LEU A 193 52.75 -1.39 -7.13
N VAL A 194 52.00 -0.45 -7.71
CA VAL A 194 52.18 -0.01 -9.11
C VAL A 194 53.59 0.56 -9.33
N LEU A 195 54.07 1.43 -8.44
CA LEU A 195 55.42 2.00 -8.54
C LEU A 195 56.51 0.93 -8.41
N MET A 196 56.32 -0.10 -7.57
CA MET A 196 57.25 -1.22 -7.45
C MET A 196 57.28 -2.05 -8.75
N LEU A 197 56.12 -2.34 -9.34
CA LEU A 197 56.03 -3.06 -10.62
C LEU A 197 56.70 -2.29 -11.76
N GLN A 198 56.48 -0.97 -11.85
CA GLN A 198 57.15 -0.11 -12.84
C GLN A 198 58.68 -0.17 -12.70
N LYS A 199 59.19 -0.07 -11.47
CA LYS A 199 60.64 -0.17 -11.20
C LYS A 199 61.24 -1.53 -11.51
N MET A 200 60.45 -2.61 -11.46
CA MET A 200 60.90 -3.95 -11.86
C MET A 200 60.86 -4.13 -13.38
N SER A 201 59.96 -3.45 -14.10
CA SER A 201 59.92 -3.48 -15.56
C SER A 201 60.97 -2.59 -16.24
N GLU A 202 61.58 -1.66 -15.50
CA GLU A 202 62.64 -0.75 -15.97
C GLU A 202 64.06 -1.31 -15.78
N LYS A 203 64.21 -2.56 -15.32
CA LYS A 203 65.48 -3.31 -15.28
C LYS A 203 65.49 -4.42 -16.31
#